data_AF-A0AAW1Y6C4-F1
#
_entry.id   AF-A0AAW1Y6C4-F1
#
_cell.length_a   1.000
_cell.length_b   1.000
_cell.length_c   1.000
_cell.angle_alpha   90.00
_cell.angle_beta   90.00
_cell.angle_gamma   90.00
#
_symmetry.space_group_name_H-M   'P 1'
#
loop_
_entity.id
_entity.type
_entity.pdbx_description
1 polymer ?
#
loop_
_entity_poly.entity_id
_entity_poly.type
_entity_poly.pdbx_seq_one_letter_code
_entity_poly.pdbx_strand_id
1 'polypeptide(L)'
;MAICHQAPFQIFTPIPPANPKPIFRCNLSLPSRHSLVTTEPEPFYTSVKAFAPATVANLGPGFDFLGCAVDGLGDFVSLTVDPQVLPGEISISEISGDNSKKLSKNPLWNCAGIAAIEVMKMLGIRSIGLSLSLEKGLPLGSGLGSSAASAAAAAAVAVNEIFGGNWGLRSWCTLGSNRKRRSPVTTPIT
;
A
#
# COMPACT_ATOMS: atom_id res chain seq x y z
N MET A 1 7.33 -26.03 -23.97
CA MET A 1 7.47 -27.49 -24.12
C MET A 1 8.23 -28.03 -22.92
N ALA A 2 7.51 -28.69 -22.01
CA ALA A 2 7.98 -29.82 -21.19
C ALA A 2 6.75 -30.32 -20.41
N ILE A 3 6.41 -31.58 -20.62
CA ILE A 3 5.24 -32.32 -20.11
C ILE A 3 5.78 -33.51 -19.30
N CYS A 4 4.99 -33.95 -18.31
CA CYS A 4 4.99 -35.28 -17.64
C CYS A 4 6.16 -35.60 -16.68
N HIS A 5 6.01 -36.42 -15.62
CA HIS A 5 4.99 -37.44 -15.31
C HIS A 5 4.90 -37.79 -13.80
N GLN A 6 3.83 -38.55 -13.49
CA GLN A 6 3.29 -39.12 -12.25
C GLN A 6 4.20 -39.90 -11.26
N ALA A 7 3.67 -40.02 -10.05
CA ALA A 7 3.99 -40.96 -8.96
C ALA A 7 3.71 -42.46 -9.26
N PRO A 8 4.07 -43.37 -8.34
CA PRO A 8 3.06 -44.33 -7.85
C PRO A 8 3.12 -44.71 -6.35
N PHE A 9 2.00 -45.28 -5.91
CA PHE A 9 1.59 -45.87 -4.61
C PHE A 9 2.37 -47.13 -4.16
N GLN A 10 2.31 -47.47 -2.85
CA GLN A 10 2.08 -48.84 -2.31
C GLN A 10 1.56 -48.80 -0.84
N ILE A 11 0.73 -49.78 -0.44
CA ILE A 11 0.00 -49.95 0.85
C ILE A 11 0.27 -51.36 1.44
N PHE A 12 0.16 -51.53 2.80
CA PHE A 12 -0.33 -52.68 3.64
C PHE A 12 0.59 -53.06 4.86
N THR A 13 0.28 -52.68 6.14
CA THR A 13 -0.38 -53.38 7.33
C THR A 13 0.49 -54.37 8.17
N PRO A 14 0.16 -54.81 9.44
CA PRO A 14 -0.71 -54.33 10.56
C PRO A 14 -0.05 -54.34 12.00
N ILE A 15 -0.87 -54.23 13.08
CA ILE A 15 -0.71 -53.75 14.50
C ILE A 15 -0.22 -54.80 15.57
N PRO A 16 0.24 -54.41 16.79
CA PRO A 16 -0.53 -54.68 18.06
C PRO A 16 -0.48 -53.56 19.16
N PRO A 17 -1.23 -53.65 20.30
CA PRO A 17 -1.69 -52.50 21.12
C PRO A 17 -1.15 -52.37 22.59
N ALA A 18 -1.68 -51.34 23.31
CA ALA A 18 -1.70 -51.04 24.77
C ALA A 18 -0.50 -50.22 25.36
N ASN A 19 -0.59 -49.28 26.32
CA ASN A 19 -1.54 -48.86 27.38
C ASN A 19 -1.17 -47.40 27.86
N PRO A 20 -1.98 -46.64 28.66
CA PRO A 20 -1.91 -45.16 28.78
C PRO A 20 -1.43 -44.55 30.13
N LYS A 21 -1.26 -43.20 30.11
CA LYS A 21 -1.30 -42.14 31.17
C LYS A 21 0.05 -41.58 31.71
N PRO A 22 0.10 -40.33 32.26
CA PRO A 22 -0.98 -39.38 32.53
C PRO A 22 -0.81 -37.97 31.91
N ILE A 23 -1.95 -37.27 31.91
CA ILE A 23 -2.19 -35.89 31.50
C ILE A 23 -1.71 -34.93 32.58
N PHE A 24 -0.80 -34.01 32.25
CA PHE A 24 -0.57 -32.80 33.04
C PHE A 24 -1.39 -31.66 32.42
N ARG A 25 -2.43 -31.26 33.14
CA ARG A 25 -3.39 -30.22 32.74
C ARG A 25 -2.89 -28.88 33.28
N CYS A 26 -2.21 -28.11 32.43
CA CYS A 26 -1.90 -26.72 32.75
C CYS A 26 -3.12 -25.86 32.39
N ASN A 27 -3.88 -25.44 33.41
CA ASN A 27 -4.93 -24.45 33.27
C ASN A 27 -4.28 -23.07 33.05
N LEU A 28 -4.00 -22.73 31.80
CA LEU A 28 -3.65 -21.37 31.42
C LEU A 28 -4.94 -20.71 30.90
N SER A 29 -5.68 -20.05 31.80
CA SER A 29 -6.78 -19.16 31.42
C SER A 29 -6.18 -17.97 30.67
N LEU A 30 -6.13 -18.07 29.35
CA LEU A 30 -5.77 -16.97 28.46
C LEU A 30 -6.84 -15.88 28.66
N PRO A 31 -6.48 -14.62 28.99
CA PRO A 31 -7.46 -13.56 29.02
C PRO A 31 -8.05 -13.42 27.61
N SER A 32 -9.38 -13.46 27.52
CA SER A 32 -10.11 -13.24 26.28
C SER A 32 -9.65 -11.92 25.68
N ARG A 33 -8.89 -11.99 24.59
CA ARG A 33 -8.58 -10.82 23.77
C ARG A 33 -9.92 -10.22 23.37
N HIS A 34 -10.28 -9.09 23.96
CA HIS A 34 -11.31 -8.23 23.40
C HIS A 34 -10.91 -7.96 21.95
N SER A 35 -11.71 -8.49 21.03
CA SER A 35 -11.69 -8.10 19.63
C SER A 35 -11.96 -6.60 19.60
N LEU A 36 -10.91 -5.78 19.48
CA LEU A 36 -11.07 -4.41 19.05
C LEU A 36 -11.63 -4.47 17.63
N VAL A 37 -12.95 -4.36 17.52
CA VAL A 37 -13.62 -4.11 16.26
C VAL A 37 -13.20 -2.70 15.87
N THR A 38 -12.07 -2.57 15.18
CA THR A 38 -11.76 -1.33 14.46
C THR A 38 -12.81 -1.21 13.39
N THR A 39 -13.77 -0.31 13.58
CA THR A 39 -14.77 0.05 12.58
C THR A 39 -14.03 0.55 11.35
N GLU A 40 -14.27 -0.08 10.18
CA GLU A 40 -13.67 0.39 8.93
C GLU A 40 -14.14 1.83 8.65
N PRO A 41 -13.24 2.74 8.22
CA PRO A 41 -13.63 4.08 7.86
C PRO A 41 -14.59 4.08 6.67
N GLU A 42 -15.74 4.72 6.82
CA GLU A 42 -16.64 5.03 5.72
C GLU A 42 -16.10 6.21 4.90
N PRO A 43 -16.33 6.26 3.58
CA PRO A 43 -15.86 7.35 2.74
C PRO A 43 -16.66 8.62 3.06
N PHE A 44 -15.95 9.71 3.33
CA PHE A 44 -16.56 11.03 3.56
C PHE A 44 -16.96 11.71 2.25
N TYR A 45 -16.24 11.40 1.16
CA TYR A 45 -16.47 11.95 -0.17
C TYR A 45 -16.64 10.82 -1.20
N THR A 46 -17.45 11.07 -2.24
CA THR A 46 -17.58 10.14 -3.37
C THR A 46 -16.41 10.26 -4.34
N SER A 47 -15.82 11.45 -4.44
CA SER A 47 -14.71 11.76 -5.35
C SER A 47 -13.82 12.83 -4.73
N VAL A 48 -12.51 12.69 -4.93
CA VAL A 48 -11.50 13.69 -4.54
C VAL A 48 -10.47 13.85 -5.64
N LYS A 49 -9.90 15.05 -5.75
CA LYS A 49 -8.77 15.34 -6.66
C LYS A 49 -7.63 15.96 -5.86
N ALA A 50 -6.46 15.33 -5.93
CA ALA A 50 -5.24 15.79 -5.27
C ALA A 50 -4.22 16.27 -6.30
N PHE A 51 -3.45 17.28 -5.93
CA PHE A 51 -2.34 17.81 -6.71
C PHE A 51 -1.03 17.58 -5.97
N ALA A 52 -0.01 17.09 -6.66
CA ALA A 52 1.35 17.04 -6.16
C ALA A 52 2.27 17.89 -7.04
N PRO A 53 2.94 18.91 -6.47
CA PRO A 53 3.84 19.76 -7.23
C PRO A 53 5.09 19.00 -7.68
N ALA A 54 5.73 19.51 -8.74
CA ALA A 54 7.07 19.10 -9.13
C ALA A 54 8.05 19.43 -8.00
N THR A 55 9.14 18.66 -7.90
CA THR A 55 10.13 18.87 -6.84
C THR A 55 11.54 18.82 -7.40
N VAL A 56 12.34 19.86 -7.20
CA VAL A 56 13.76 19.80 -7.53
C VAL A 56 14.51 19.30 -6.30
N ALA A 57 15.34 18.28 -6.47
CA ALA A 57 16.25 17.80 -5.43
C ALA A 57 17.70 17.97 -5.87
N ASN A 58 18.63 17.68 -4.96
CA ASN A 58 20.07 17.58 -5.27
C ASN A 58 20.70 18.90 -5.73
N LEU A 59 20.35 19.99 -5.04
CA LEU A 59 20.84 21.33 -5.33
C LEU A 59 22.30 21.51 -4.88
N GLY A 60 23.23 21.43 -5.85
CA GLY A 60 24.64 21.80 -5.68
C GLY A 60 25.37 21.03 -4.57
N PRO A 61 26.07 21.69 -3.63
CA PRO A 61 26.81 21.01 -2.56
C PRO A 61 25.89 20.30 -1.55
N GLY A 62 24.57 20.55 -1.59
CA GLY A 62 23.54 19.90 -0.78
C GLY A 62 22.91 18.68 -1.43
N PHE A 63 23.68 17.92 -2.21
CA PHE A 63 23.26 16.66 -2.85
C PHE A 63 22.62 15.72 -1.80
N ASP A 64 21.46 15.15 -2.12
CA ASP A 64 20.60 14.31 -1.27
C ASP A 64 20.09 14.93 0.05
N PHE A 65 20.32 16.23 0.30
CA PHE A 65 19.82 16.93 1.49
C PHE A 65 18.80 18.03 1.19
N LEU A 66 18.92 18.70 0.04
CA LEU A 66 18.05 19.82 -0.32
C LEU A 66 17.02 19.43 -1.36
N GLY A 67 15.77 19.83 -1.12
CA GLY A 67 14.67 19.70 -2.06
C GLY A 67 13.70 20.88 -1.97
N CYS A 68 13.16 21.31 -3.11
CA CYS A 68 12.20 22.42 -3.21
C CYS A 68 11.03 22.04 -4.11
N ALA A 69 9.80 22.34 -3.69
CA ALA A 69 8.63 22.24 -4.56
C ALA A 69 8.62 23.39 -5.57
N VAL A 70 8.25 23.09 -6.81
CA VAL A 70 8.09 24.06 -7.89
C VAL A 70 6.61 24.39 -8.02
N ASP A 71 6.30 25.67 -8.10
CA ASP A 71 4.92 26.13 -8.24
C ASP A 71 4.39 25.91 -9.66
N GLY A 72 3.07 25.73 -9.77
CA GLY A 72 2.33 25.64 -11.03
C GLY A 72 2.49 24.36 -11.86
N LEU A 73 3.56 23.57 -11.66
CA LEU A 73 3.80 22.33 -12.39
C LEU A 73 3.70 21.12 -11.45
N GLY A 74 3.07 20.02 -11.90
CA GLY A 74 2.90 18.84 -11.06
C GLY A 74 1.99 17.79 -11.68
N ASP A 75 1.60 16.80 -10.90
CA ASP A 75 0.67 15.75 -11.31
C ASP A 75 -0.65 15.87 -10.53
N PHE A 76 -1.76 15.54 -11.20
CA PHE A 76 -3.04 15.40 -10.53
C PHE A 76 -3.46 13.94 -10.45
N VAL A 77 -4.11 13.60 -9.33
CA VAL A 77 -4.72 12.29 -9.12
C VAL A 77 -6.16 12.50 -8.71
N SER A 78 -7.07 11.93 -9.49
CA SER A 78 -8.49 11.90 -9.17
C SER A 78 -8.84 10.50 -8.67
N LEU A 79 -9.57 10.41 -7.57
CA LEU A 79 -9.96 9.17 -6.93
C LEU A 79 -11.46 9.17 -6.70
N THR A 80 -12.15 8.11 -7.09
CA THR A 80 -13.59 7.95 -6.95
C THR A 80 -13.94 6.62 -6.31
N VAL A 81 -14.96 6.61 -5.46
CA VAL A 81 -15.58 5.36 -5.00
C VAL A 81 -16.28 4.71 -6.19
N ASP A 82 -15.90 3.48 -6.53
CA ASP A 82 -16.43 2.77 -7.69
C ASP A 82 -16.94 1.38 -7.28
N PRO A 83 -18.26 1.17 -7.29
CA PRO A 83 -18.86 -0.13 -6.98
C PRO A 83 -18.49 -1.26 -7.96
N GLN A 84 -17.95 -0.93 -9.14
CA GLN A 84 -17.49 -1.93 -10.11
C GLN A 84 -16.10 -2.48 -9.78
N VAL A 85 -15.33 -1.79 -8.94
CA VAL A 85 -14.03 -2.26 -8.47
C VAL A 85 -14.26 -3.18 -7.28
N LEU A 86 -13.51 -4.29 -7.22
CA LEU A 86 -13.63 -5.24 -6.14
C LEU A 86 -13.37 -4.56 -4.78
N PRO A 87 -14.12 -4.91 -3.72
CA PRO A 87 -13.89 -4.40 -2.37
C PRO A 87 -12.45 -4.61 -1.90
N GLY A 88 -11.82 -3.55 -1.40
CA GLY A 88 -10.43 -3.60 -0.95
C GLY A 88 -9.42 -3.62 -2.10
N GLU A 89 -9.83 -3.27 -3.32
CA GLU A 89 -8.95 -3.11 -4.48
C GLU A 89 -9.00 -1.70 -5.07
N ILE A 90 -7.97 -1.38 -5.84
CA ILE A 90 -7.85 -0.14 -6.60
C ILE A 90 -7.70 -0.47 -8.07
N SER A 91 -8.44 0.23 -8.93
CA SER A 91 -8.30 0.16 -10.38
C SER A 91 -7.78 1.50 -10.92
N ILE A 92 -6.94 1.47 -11.96
CA ILE A 92 -6.52 2.68 -12.67
C ILE A 92 -7.33 2.77 -13.97
N SER A 93 -8.33 3.65 -14.00
CA SER A 93 -9.22 3.83 -15.14
C SER A 93 -8.52 4.55 -16.29
N GLU A 94 -7.83 5.65 -15.98
CA GLU A 94 -7.21 6.52 -16.96
C GLU A 94 -5.82 7.00 -16.53
N ILE A 95 -4.95 7.18 -17.52
CA ILE A 95 -3.69 7.89 -17.40
C ILE A 95 -3.62 8.84 -18.60
N SER A 96 -3.55 10.14 -18.34
CA SER A 96 -3.46 11.20 -19.33
C SER A 96 -2.17 12.01 -19.15
N GLY A 97 -1.85 12.87 -20.12
CA GLY A 97 -0.60 13.64 -20.16
C GLY A 97 0.54 12.97 -20.92
N ASP A 98 1.70 13.62 -20.90
CA ASP A 98 2.84 13.22 -21.71
C ASP A 98 3.39 11.84 -21.31
N ASN A 99 3.61 10.99 -22.31
CA ASN A 99 4.06 9.61 -22.14
C ASN A 99 3.10 8.69 -21.34
N SER A 100 1.83 9.06 -21.18
CA SER A 100 0.81 8.23 -20.52
C SER A 100 0.76 6.79 -21.06
N LYS A 101 0.96 6.60 -22.38
CA LYS A 101 1.00 5.30 -23.06
C LYS A 101 2.12 4.38 -22.59
N LYS A 102 3.17 4.90 -21.95
CA LYS A 102 4.30 4.11 -21.40
C LYS A 102 4.04 3.65 -19.97
N LEU A 103 3.02 4.19 -19.30
CA LEU A 103 2.71 3.87 -17.91
C LEU A 103 1.70 2.71 -17.84
N SER A 104 1.95 1.78 -16.93
CA SER A 104 1.04 0.66 -16.70
C SER A 104 -0.24 1.13 -16.00
N LYS A 105 -1.39 0.64 -16.49
CA LYS A 105 -2.68 0.74 -15.78
C LYS A 105 -2.85 -0.33 -14.71
N ASN A 106 -1.93 -1.31 -14.63
CA ASN A 106 -1.96 -2.26 -13.53
C ASN A 106 -1.53 -1.54 -12.23
N PRO A 107 -2.39 -1.48 -11.21
CA PRO A 107 -2.11 -0.75 -9.97
C PRO A 107 -0.90 -1.30 -9.21
N LEU A 108 -0.53 -2.57 -9.39
CA LEU A 108 0.65 -3.20 -8.79
C LEU A 108 1.96 -2.83 -9.49
N TRP A 109 1.88 -2.29 -10.71
CA TRP A 109 3.03 -1.89 -11.53
C TRP A 109 3.08 -0.37 -11.75
N ASN A 110 2.25 0.38 -11.04
CA ASN A 110 2.17 1.83 -11.11
C ASN A 110 2.45 2.41 -9.72
N CYS A 111 3.35 3.38 -9.61
CA CYS A 111 3.73 3.96 -8.32
C CYS A 111 2.55 4.61 -7.58
N ALA A 112 1.62 5.24 -8.32
CA ALA A 112 0.42 5.80 -7.73
C ALA A 112 -0.54 4.72 -7.22
N GLY A 113 -0.72 3.64 -8.00
CA GLY A 113 -1.52 2.48 -7.60
C GLY A 113 -0.94 1.79 -6.35
N ILE A 114 0.38 1.55 -6.31
CA ILE A 114 1.07 0.97 -5.16
C ILE A 114 0.88 1.84 -3.92
N ALA A 115 1.05 3.16 -4.04
CA ALA A 115 0.90 4.08 -2.93
C ALA A 115 -0.55 4.12 -2.40
N ALA A 116 -1.53 4.18 -3.31
CA ALA A 116 -2.94 4.14 -2.95
C ALA A 116 -3.31 2.82 -2.23
N ILE A 117 -2.83 1.67 -2.73
CA ILE A 117 -3.05 0.36 -2.11
C ILE A 117 -2.46 0.33 -0.69
N GLU A 118 -1.27 0.88 -0.50
CA GLU A 118 -0.62 0.87 0.82
C GLU A 118 -1.41 1.73 1.82
N VAL A 119 -1.84 2.94 1.43
CA VAL A 119 -2.66 3.79 2.32
C VAL A 119 -4.00 3.11 2.64
N MET A 120 -4.65 2.52 1.64
CA MET A 120 -5.91 1.80 1.83
C MET A 120 -5.76 0.64 2.83
N LYS A 121 -4.65 -0.12 2.73
CA LYS A 121 -4.31 -1.18 3.70
C LYS A 121 -4.03 -0.64 5.09
N MET A 122 -3.33 0.49 5.19
CA MET A 122 -3.01 1.12 6.47
C MET A 122 -4.26 1.67 7.18
N LEU A 123 -5.24 2.13 6.40
CA LEU A 123 -6.57 2.52 6.89
C LEU A 123 -7.46 1.31 7.23
N GLY A 124 -7.05 0.10 6.85
CA GLY A 124 -7.82 -1.13 7.08
C GLY A 124 -9.06 -1.26 6.21
N ILE A 125 -9.12 -0.55 5.08
CA ILE A 125 -10.28 -0.54 4.17
C ILE A 125 -10.31 -1.85 3.39
N ARG A 126 -11.43 -2.57 3.50
CA ARG A 126 -11.66 -3.83 2.76
C ARG A 126 -13.03 -3.87 2.08
N SER A 127 -13.95 -3.01 2.50
CA SER A 127 -15.34 -2.99 2.01
C SER A 127 -15.54 -2.22 0.69
N ILE A 128 -14.59 -1.37 0.30
CA ILE A 128 -14.79 -0.38 -0.78
C ILE A 128 -13.77 -0.56 -1.89
N GLY A 129 -14.24 -0.48 -3.14
CA GLY A 129 -13.41 -0.41 -4.34
C GLY A 129 -13.19 1.04 -4.77
N LEU A 130 -11.97 1.36 -5.21
CA LEU A 130 -11.59 2.71 -5.62
C LEU A 130 -11.10 2.73 -7.07
N SER A 131 -11.55 3.71 -7.84
CA SER A 131 -11.07 3.98 -9.20
C SER A 131 -10.20 5.23 -9.20
N LEU A 132 -9.05 5.13 -9.85
CA LEU A 132 -7.99 6.14 -9.85
C LEU A 132 -7.74 6.61 -11.30
N SER A 133 -7.71 7.92 -11.49
CA SER A 133 -7.30 8.56 -12.75
C SER A 133 -6.08 9.45 -12.52
N LEU A 134 -5.10 9.34 -13.40
CA LEU A 134 -3.82 10.06 -13.34
C LEU A 134 -3.72 11.08 -14.45
N GLU A 135 -3.47 12.34 -14.12
CA GLU A 135 -3.12 13.39 -15.09
C GLU A 135 -1.65 13.77 -14.88
N LYS A 136 -0.80 13.39 -15.84
CA LYS A 136 0.64 13.63 -15.79
C LYS A 136 0.96 15.02 -16.35
N GLY A 137 1.38 15.94 -15.50
CA GLY A 137 1.83 17.28 -15.93
C GLY A 137 3.35 17.39 -16.07
N LEU A 138 4.10 16.36 -15.66
CA LEU A 138 5.56 16.34 -15.72
C LEU A 138 6.09 15.40 -16.80
N PRO A 139 7.07 15.86 -17.62
CA PRO A 139 7.76 14.96 -18.54
C PRO A 139 8.56 13.92 -17.78
N LEU A 140 8.46 12.65 -18.22
CA LEU A 140 9.20 11.54 -17.63
C LEU A 140 10.71 11.76 -17.76
N GLY A 141 11.46 11.60 -16.67
CA GLY A 141 12.92 11.68 -16.67
C GLY A 141 13.50 13.11 -16.73
N SER A 142 12.70 14.13 -16.46
CA SER A 142 13.12 15.55 -16.53
C SER A 142 14.01 16.05 -15.39
N GLY A 143 14.21 15.25 -14.33
CA GLY A 143 14.95 15.68 -13.14
C GLY A 143 14.18 16.62 -12.21
N LEU A 144 12.93 16.99 -12.53
CA LEU A 144 12.04 17.82 -11.71
C LEU A 144 11.29 17.03 -10.64
N GLY A 145 11.96 16.03 -10.08
CA GLY A 145 11.36 15.08 -9.14
C GLY A 145 10.60 14.07 -9.95
N SER A 146 11.04 12.81 -9.87
CA SER A 146 10.51 11.73 -10.71
C SER A 146 8.99 11.73 -10.63
N SER A 147 8.34 11.93 -11.77
CA SER A 147 6.88 11.96 -11.94
C SER A 147 6.15 10.78 -11.25
N ALA A 148 6.85 9.68 -10.97
CA ALA A 148 6.38 8.59 -10.12
C ALA A 148 6.14 8.97 -8.64
N ALA A 149 7.02 9.78 -8.05
CA ALA A 149 6.98 10.20 -6.65
C ALA A 149 5.86 11.24 -6.40
N SER A 150 5.70 12.22 -7.27
CA SER A 150 4.59 13.18 -7.22
C SER A 150 3.24 12.47 -7.34
N ALA A 151 3.05 11.60 -8.34
CA ALA A 151 1.81 10.84 -8.48
C ALA A 151 1.56 9.88 -7.30
N ALA A 152 2.60 9.26 -6.74
CA ALA A 152 2.48 8.45 -5.53
C ALA A 152 2.02 9.28 -4.33
N ALA A 153 2.62 10.46 -4.12
CA ALA A 153 2.25 11.36 -3.04
C ALA A 153 0.79 11.85 -3.19
N ALA A 154 0.39 12.31 -4.38
CA ALA A 154 -0.98 12.74 -4.64
C ALA A 154 -2.00 11.60 -4.46
N ALA A 155 -1.69 10.38 -4.93
CA ALA A 155 -2.56 9.23 -4.74
C ALA A 155 -2.72 8.84 -3.27
N ALA A 156 -1.62 8.87 -2.52
CA ALA A 156 -1.62 8.56 -1.11
C ALA A 156 -2.49 9.57 -0.33
N VAL A 157 -2.28 10.87 -0.60
CA VAL A 157 -3.10 11.96 -0.02
C VAL A 157 -4.56 11.81 -0.42
N ALA A 158 -4.87 11.56 -1.70
CA ALA A 158 -6.25 11.39 -2.17
C ALA A 158 -6.98 10.25 -1.41
N VAL A 159 -6.33 9.10 -1.21
CA VAL A 159 -6.92 8.00 -0.43
C VAL A 159 -7.13 8.39 1.02
N ASN A 160 -6.23 9.14 1.66
CA ASN A 160 -6.48 9.61 3.03
C ASN A 160 -7.65 10.61 3.10
N GLU A 161 -7.72 11.54 2.16
CA GLU A 161 -8.75 12.59 2.15
C GLU A 161 -10.15 12.04 1.85
N ILE A 162 -10.29 11.05 0.97
CA ILE A 162 -11.60 10.46 0.69
C ILE A 162 -12.24 9.82 1.94
N PHE A 163 -11.42 9.39 2.91
CA PHE A 163 -11.82 8.85 4.21
C PHE A 163 -11.71 9.85 5.37
N GLY A 164 -11.70 11.16 5.09
CA GLY A 164 -11.80 12.21 6.11
C GLY A 164 -10.47 12.65 6.73
N GLY A 165 -9.33 12.33 6.11
CA GLY A 165 -8.06 12.99 6.45
C GLY A 165 -7.44 12.53 7.77
N ASN A 166 -7.69 11.29 8.20
CA ASN A 166 -7.39 10.82 9.56
C ASN A 166 -5.87 10.76 9.89
N TRP A 167 -5.00 10.87 8.88
CA TRP A 167 -3.54 10.84 9.03
C TRP A 167 -2.91 12.23 8.90
N GLY A 168 -2.36 12.74 10.00
CA GLY A 168 -1.64 14.01 10.04
C GLY A 168 -0.27 13.97 9.33
N LEU A 169 0.28 15.17 9.02
CA LEU A 169 1.49 15.37 8.20
C LEU A 169 2.69 14.47 8.57
N ARG A 170 2.88 14.18 9.87
CA ARG A 170 4.02 13.37 10.39
C ARG A 170 3.97 11.90 9.97
N SER A 171 2.77 11.35 9.80
CA SER A 171 2.62 9.94 9.45
C SER A 171 3.09 9.68 8.01
N TRP A 172 3.01 10.70 7.13
CA TRP A 172 3.49 10.65 5.75
C TRP A 172 5.02 10.57 5.64
N CYS A 173 5.76 11.33 6.44
CA CYS A 173 7.23 11.27 6.45
C CYS A 173 7.73 9.88 6.86
N THR A 174 7.05 9.25 7.81
CA THR A 174 7.35 7.89 8.25
C THR A 174 7.07 6.86 7.13
N LEU A 175 5.98 7.04 6.38
CA LEU A 175 5.64 6.17 5.23
C LEU A 175 6.72 6.22 4.14
N GLY A 176 7.19 7.42 3.77
CA GLY A 176 8.26 7.59 2.78
C GLY A 176 9.60 7.01 3.22
N SER A 177 9.86 6.96 4.52
CA SER A 177 11.14 6.51 5.09
C SER A 177 11.21 5.00 5.35
N ASN A 178 10.08 4.28 5.35
CA ASN A 178 10.01 2.89 5.82
C ASN A 178 10.28 1.81 4.76
N ARG A 179 11.02 2.13 3.70
CA ARG A 179 11.65 1.08 2.87
C ARG A 179 12.95 0.63 3.55
N LYS A 180 12.83 -0.43 4.36
CA LYS A 180 13.91 -1.31 4.81
C LYS A 180 14.86 -0.71 5.86
N ARG A 181 14.41 -0.57 7.11
CA ARG A 181 15.29 -0.78 8.27
C ARG A 181 14.78 -1.96 9.08
N ARG A 182 15.53 -3.07 9.04
CA ARG A 182 15.42 -4.15 10.03
C ARG A 182 15.73 -3.55 11.40
N SER A 183 14.94 -3.97 12.38
CA SER A 183 14.82 -3.59 13.80
C SER A 183 16.11 -3.27 14.57
N PRO A 184 16.05 -2.39 15.60
CA PRO A 184 16.82 -2.60 16.82
C PRO A 184 15.97 -3.37 17.85
N VAL A 185 16.49 -4.53 18.23
CA VAL A 185 16.10 -5.30 19.41
C VAL A 185 16.25 -4.41 20.64
N THR A 186 15.23 -4.34 21.49
CA THR A 186 15.32 -3.75 22.83
C THR A 186 15.09 -4.85 23.84
N THR A 187 16.17 -5.35 24.45
CA THR A 187 16.11 -6.16 25.67
C THR A 187 15.93 -5.22 26.88
N PRO A 188 15.04 -5.53 27.83
CA PRO A 188 14.89 -4.74 29.04
C PRO A 188 16.02 -5.08 30.03
N ILE A 189 16.58 -4.06 30.67
CA ILE A 189 17.50 -4.20 31.81
C ILE A 189 16.71 -3.82 33.07
N THR A 190 16.62 -4.76 34.02
CA THR A 190 16.33 -4.50 35.45
C THR A 190 17.51 -3.88 36.15
#